data_AF-A0A258HAU1-F1
#
_entry.id   AF-A0A258HAU1-F1
#
_cell.length_a   1.000
_cell.length_b   1.000
_cell.length_c   1.000
_cell.angle_alpha   90.00
_cell.angle_beta   90.00
_cell.angle_gamma   90.00
#
_symmetry.space_group_name_H-M   'P 1'
#
loop_
_entity.id
_entity.type
_entity.pdbx_description
1 polymer ?
#
loop_
_entity_poly.entity_id
_entity_poly.type
_entity_poly.pdbx_seq_one_letter_code
_entity_poly.pdbx_strand_id
1 'polypeptide(L)'
;MVVAAMKHHEARRKPAGLFRSAWNHVEYGMNNEYGDDISDYYLDSASALLGDIMQRSDVHQDVHLGALVLSSYMPLFAKRAHDRTVDPSDCDEVYHSLGAALQYLRPLHINEPPQWRMAEAAVLSLSARMHRPDLLLFPASPREEQSANQQLNHDSYFYTGNDKLPIQQKLLPTQKVYDECITVLTLDPIINKALKVTGGGEGLSLADKVNRLITLIIVETSGSSLQPDEKKFLDFLTTAVAAHHAELTGRGRQLLAA
;
A
#
# COMPACT_ATOMS: atom_id res chain seq x y z
N MET A 1 39.33 -2.30 -1.26
CA MET A 1 38.58 -1.85 -0.07
C MET A 1 37.91 -0.48 -0.28
N VAL A 2 38.63 0.54 -0.76
CA VAL A 2 38.08 1.89 -1.05
C VAL A 2 36.96 1.89 -2.09
N VAL A 3 37.11 1.15 -3.20
CA VAL A 3 36.05 1.04 -4.24
C VAL A 3 34.77 0.39 -3.72
N ALA A 4 34.86 -0.54 -2.76
CA ALA A 4 33.69 -1.17 -2.14
C ALA A 4 32.98 -0.20 -1.18
N ALA A 5 33.75 0.58 -0.41
CA ALA A 5 33.22 1.63 0.46
C ALA A 5 32.60 2.80 -0.34
N MET A 6 33.22 3.20 -1.47
CA MET A 6 32.68 4.20 -2.39
C MET A 6 31.41 3.70 -3.08
N LYS A 7 31.38 2.46 -3.58
CA LYS A 7 30.16 1.83 -4.10
C LYS A 7 29.06 1.71 -3.04
N HIS A 8 29.42 1.48 -1.77
CA HIS A 8 28.46 1.44 -0.67
C HIS A 8 27.89 2.84 -0.35
N HIS A 9 28.73 3.88 -0.36
CA HIS A 9 28.29 5.28 -0.23
C HIS A 9 27.45 5.77 -1.42
N GLU A 10 27.82 5.41 -2.65
CA GLU A 10 27.03 5.71 -3.85
C GLU A 10 25.70 4.95 -3.85
N ALA A 11 25.68 3.69 -3.40
CA ALA A 11 24.44 2.92 -3.25
C ALA A 11 23.49 3.51 -2.20
N ARG A 12 24.02 4.12 -1.12
CA ARG A 12 23.21 4.88 -0.13
C ARG A 12 22.64 6.18 -0.70
N ARG A 13 23.20 6.71 -1.79
CA ARG A 13 22.68 7.90 -2.48
C ARG A 13 21.73 7.58 -3.63
N LYS A 14 21.53 6.31 -3.99
CA LYS A 14 20.52 5.92 -5.00
C LYS A 14 19.11 6.05 -4.43
N PRO A 15 18.09 6.41 -5.23
CA PRO A 15 16.71 6.55 -4.74
C PRO A 15 16.19 5.31 -3.99
N ALA A 16 16.50 4.11 -4.49
CA ALA A 16 16.11 2.87 -3.83
C ALA A 16 16.80 2.66 -2.46
N GLY A 17 18.02 3.19 -2.29
CA GLY A 17 18.74 3.19 -1.01
C GLY A 17 18.09 4.14 -0.01
N LEU A 18 17.77 5.36 -0.45
CA LEU A 18 17.04 6.34 0.36
C LEU A 18 15.66 5.81 0.78
N PHE A 19 14.94 5.15 -0.13
CA PHE A 19 13.62 4.59 0.16
C PHE A 19 13.68 3.53 1.26
N ARG A 20 14.70 2.66 1.21
CA ARG A 20 14.94 1.68 2.27
C ARG A 20 15.31 2.34 3.59
N SER A 21 16.15 3.37 3.56
CA SER A 21 16.50 4.12 4.77
C SER A 21 15.28 4.80 5.38
N ALA A 22 14.40 5.39 4.58
CA ALA A 22 13.16 6.00 5.05
C ALA A 22 12.29 4.99 5.81
N TRP A 23 12.11 3.79 5.24
CA TRP A 23 11.38 2.71 5.92
C TRP A 23 12.02 2.26 7.23
N ASN A 24 13.33 2.10 7.28
CA ASN A 24 14.02 1.77 8.53
C ASN A 24 13.76 2.83 9.59
N HIS A 25 13.81 4.11 9.22
CA HIS A 25 13.51 5.20 10.13
C HIS A 25 12.05 5.16 10.62
N VAL A 26 11.09 4.87 9.75
CA VAL A 26 9.69 4.66 10.17
C VAL A 26 9.56 3.51 11.17
N GLU A 27 10.21 2.37 10.90
CA GLU A 27 10.18 1.22 11.81
C GLU A 27 10.83 1.53 13.15
N TYR A 28 11.98 2.20 13.17
CA TYR A 28 12.60 2.63 14.42
C TYR A 28 11.70 3.61 15.17
N GLY A 29 11.13 4.62 14.49
CA GLY A 29 10.24 5.59 15.11
C GLY A 29 9.00 4.94 15.75
N MET A 30 8.42 3.92 15.11
CA MET A 30 7.25 3.22 15.65
C MET A 30 7.55 2.24 16.80
N ASN A 31 8.75 1.68 16.87
CA ASN A 31 9.09 0.63 17.86
C ASN A 31 10.04 1.13 18.96
N ASN A 32 10.23 2.44 19.06
CA ASN A 32 11.20 3.02 19.96
C ASN A 32 10.65 3.13 21.39
N GLU A 33 11.34 2.47 22.34
CA GLU A 33 11.02 2.54 23.78
C GLU A 33 11.68 3.74 24.48
N TYR A 34 12.55 4.49 23.78
CA TYR A 34 13.38 5.54 24.38
C TYR A 34 12.71 6.93 24.42
N GLY A 35 11.41 7.03 24.12
CA GLY A 35 10.59 8.24 24.28
C GLY A 35 10.28 9.01 22.98
N ASP A 36 9.30 9.91 23.07
CA ASP A 36 8.68 10.62 21.93
C ASP A 36 9.69 11.39 21.07
N ASP A 37 10.65 12.11 21.67
CA ASP A 37 11.62 12.93 20.95
C ASP A 37 12.47 12.12 19.93
N ILE A 38 12.81 10.87 20.29
CA ILE A 38 13.58 9.98 19.42
C ILE A 38 12.67 9.41 18.32
N SER A 39 11.41 9.13 18.64
CA SER A 39 10.41 8.70 17.66
C SER A 39 10.19 9.79 16.60
N ASP A 40 10.01 11.04 17.03
CA ASP A 40 9.87 12.21 16.16
C ASP A 40 11.10 12.40 15.27
N TYR A 41 12.31 12.34 15.85
CA TYR A 41 13.56 12.45 15.07
C TYR A 41 13.61 11.45 13.91
N TYR A 42 13.21 10.20 14.16
CA TYR A 42 13.23 9.17 13.13
C TYR A 42 12.13 9.38 12.08
N LEU A 43 10.92 9.77 12.50
CA LEU A 43 9.84 10.05 11.57
C LEU A 43 10.13 11.28 10.69
N ASP A 44 10.74 12.33 11.25
CA ASP A 44 11.21 13.50 10.50
C ASP A 44 12.32 13.12 9.51
N SER A 45 13.26 12.27 9.93
CA SER A 45 14.32 11.76 9.06
C SER A 45 13.75 10.95 7.90
N ALA A 46 12.71 10.14 8.14
CA ALA A 46 12.02 9.41 7.09
C ALA A 46 11.35 10.37 6.09
N SER A 47 10.61 11.36 6.59
CA SER A 47 9.96 12.39 5.76
C SER A 47 10.96 13.13 4.87
N ALA A 48 12.11 13.52 5.42
CA ALA A 48 13.17 14.19 4.66
C ALA A 48 13.72 13.31 3.52
N LEU A 49 13.99 12.03 3.80
CA LEU A 49 14.46 11.08 2.79
C LEU A 49 13.43 10.83 1.68
N LEU A 50 12.15 10.83 2.01
CA LEU A 50 11.06 10.71 1.04
C LEU A 50 10.99 11.95 0.14
N GLY A 51 11.10 13.14 0.73
CA GLY A 51 11.19 14.40 -0.02
C GLY A 51 12.35 14.39 -1.03
N ASP A 52 13.53 13.92 -0.61
CA ASP A 52 14.70 13.78 -1.48
C ASP A 52 14.48 12.83 -2.66
N ILE A 53 13.67 11.78 -2.50
CA ILE A 53 13.32 10.86 -3.58
C ILE A 53 12.34 11.54 -4.54
N MET A 54 11.31 12.21 -4.00
CA MET A 54 10.26 12.83 -4.80
C MET A 54 10.77 13.98 -5.68
N GLN A 55 11.81 14.68 -5.26
CA GLN A 55 12.41 15.79 -6.02
C GLN A 55 13.32 15.33 -7.18
N ARG A 56 13.65 14.03 -7.26
CA ARG A 56 14.56 13.50 -8.28
C ARG A 56 13.81 13.11 -9.55
N SER A 57 14.34 13.54 -10.69
CA SER A 57 13.79 13.23 -12.02
C SER A 57 14.22 11.87 -12.57
N ASP A 58 15.24 11.23 -11.98
CA ASP A 58 15.85 9.97 -12.45
C ASP A 58 15.39 8.74 -11.65
N VAL A 59 14.26 8.84 -10.94
CA VAL A 59 13.74 7.76 -10.09
C VAL A 59 12.88 6.79 -10.90
N HIS A 60 13.16 5.50 -10.76
CA HIS A 60 12.28 4.46 -11.32
C HIS A 60 10.87 4.58 -10.73
N GLN A 61 9.84 4.43 -11.58
CA GLN A 61 8.44 4.61 -11.22
C GLN A 61 8.04 3.86 -9.94
N ASP A 62 8.48 2.61 -9.77
CA ASP A 62 8.19 1.83 -8.54
C ASP A 62 8.74 2.46 -7.26
N VAL A 63 9.95 3.02 -7.30
CA VAL A 63 10.57 3.66 -6.12
C VAL A 63 9.86 4.97 -5.82
N HIS A 64 9.47 5.70 -6.87
CA HIS A 64 8.75 6.95 -6.74
C HIS A 64 7.33 6.72 -6.17
N LEU A 65 6.58 5.74 -6.72
CA LEU A 65 5.28 5.32 -6.19
C LEU A 65 5.42 4.83 -4.74
N GLY A 66 6.43 3.99 -4.45
CA GLY A 66 6.68 3.51 -3.09
C GLY A 66 6.91 4.66 -2.11
N ALA A 67 7.67 5.69 -2.51
CA ALA A 67 7.91 6.87 -1.68
C ALA A 67 6.62 7.69 -1.46
N LEU A 68 5.80 7.88 -2.50
CA LEU A 68 4.50 8.55 -2.40
C LEU A 68 3.54 7.79 -1.48
N VAL A 69 3.44 6.46 -1.64
CA VAL A 69 2.63 5.60 -0.78
C VAL A 69 3.10 5.70 0.67
N LEU A 70 4.40 5.55 0.96
CA LEU A 70 4.90 5.69 2.32
C LEU A 70 4.60 7.07 2.89
N SER A 71 4.77 8.13 2.10
CA SER A 71 4.45 9.50 2.51
C SER A 71 2.98 9.68 2.90
N SER A 72 2.04 9.05 2.18
CA SER A 72 0.61 9.07 2.52
C SER A 72 0.32 8.48 3.91
N TYR A 73 1.16 7.56 4.39
CA TYR A 73 0.99 6.89 5.68
C TYR A 73 1.83 7.46 6.82
N MET A 74 2.75 8.40 6.55
CA MET A 74 3.58 9.01 7.59
C MET A 74 2.78 9.58 8.77
N PRO A 75 1.65 10.30 8.58
CA PRO A 75 0.84 10.79 9.70
C PRO A 75 0.29 9.67 10.59
N LEU A 76 -0.07 8.53 10.00
CA LEU A 76 -0.61 7.37 10.72
C LEU A 76 0.50 6.64 11.49
N PHE A 77 1.69 6.54 10.92
CA PHE A 77 2.85 6.00 11.63
C PHE A 77 3.26 6.90 12.80
N ALA A 78 3.18 8.22 12.65
CA ALA A 78 3.36 9.15 13.77
C ALA A 78 2.29 8.97 14.84
N LYS A 79 1.00 8.90 14.46
CA LYS A 79 -0.09 8.62 15.42
C LYS A 79 0.19 7.32 16.19
N ARG A 80 0.59 6.25 15.49
CA ARG A 80 0.92 4.97 16.11
C ARG A 80 2.12 5.03 17.05
N ALA A 81 3.17 5.78 16.69
CA ALA A 81 4.37 5.92 17.53
C ALA A 81 4.09 6.61 18.88
N HIS A 82 3.02 7.42 18.96
CA HIS A 82 2.61 8.14 20.16
C HIS A 82 1.30 7.63 20.77
N ASP A 83 0.92 6.37 20.49
CA ASP A 83 -0.32 5.75 20.99
C ASP A 83 -1.60 6.58 20.71
N ARG A 84 -1.62 7.36 19.62
CA ARG A 84 -2.78 8.14 19.20
C ARG A 84 -3.69 7.31 18.32
N THR A 85 -4.99 7.52 18.48
CA THR A 85 -6.01 6.80 17.73
C THR A 85 -6.05 7.25 16.27
N VAL A 86 -6.16 6.27 15.36
CA VAL A 86 -6.49 6.50 13.94
C VAL A 86 -8.01 6.60 13.81
N ASP A 87 -8.48 7.65 13.17
CA ASP A 87 -9.89 8.02 13.03
C ASP A 87 -10.35 7.95 11.55
N PRO A 88 -11.67 8.02 11.28
CA PRO A 88 -12.18 7.97 9.90
C PRO A 88 -11.64 9.08 8.98
N SER A 89 -11.26 10.24 9.51
CA SER A 89 -10.64 11.32 8.71
C SER A 89 -9.24 10.95 8.23
N ASP A 90 -8.45 10.21 9.03
CA ASP A 90 -7.15 9.68 8.57
C ASP A 90 -7.31 8.78 7.35
N CYS A 91 -8.37 7.97 7.32
CA CYS A 91 -8.68 7.11 6.19
C CYS A 91 -9.01 7.93 4.92
N ASP A 92 -9.73 9.03 5.08
CA ASP A 92 -10.05 9.94 3.98
C ASP A 92 -8.79 10.65 3.44
N GLU A 93 -7.94 11.16 4.33
CA GLU A 93 -6.66 11.78 3.98
C GLU A 93 -5.73 10.79 3.24
N VAL A 94 -5.60 9.57 3.76
CA VAL A 94 -4.85 8.50 3.09
C VAL A 94 -5.46 8.18 1.73
N TYR A 95 -6.78 8.06 1.62
CA TYR A 95 -7.46 7.76 0.37
C TYR A 95 -7.17 8.82 -0.71
N HIS A 96 -7.31 10.11 -0.37
CA HIS A 96 -7.00 11.20 -1.28
C HIS A 96 -5.51 11.27 -1.63
N SER A 97 -4.62 11.09 -0.65
CA SER A 97 -3.17 11.08 -0.88
C SER A 97 -2.73 9.91 -1.78
N LEU A 98 -3.32 8.72 -1.61
CA LEU A 98 -3.08 7.58 -2.50
C LEU A 98 -3.65 7.81 -3.90
N GLY A 99 -4.83 8.44 -4.03
CA GLY A 99 -5.37 8.87 -5.31
C GLY A 99 -4.42 9.79 -6.07
N ALA A 100 -3.86 10.79 -5.38
CA ALA A 100 -2.83 11.67 -5.94
C ALA A 100 -1.54 10.91 -6.31
N ALA A 101 -1.10 9.94 -5.49
CA ALA A 101 0.05 9.11 -5.79
C ALA A 101 -0.15 8.26 -7.05
N LEU A 102 -1.35 7.72 -7.25
CA LEU A 102 -1.71 6.89 -8.41
C LEU A 102 -1.71 7.68 -9.73
N GLN A 103 -1.92 9.01 -9.70
CA GLN A 103 -1.85 9.87 -10.90
C GLN A 103 -0.47 9.87 -11.56
N TYR A 104 0.59 9.59 -10.79
CA TYR A 104 1.96 9.51 -11.31
C TYR A 104 2.24 8.21 -12.10
N LEU A 105 1.27 7.29 -12.15
CA LEU A 105 1.47 6.02 -12.82
C LEU A 105 1.20 6.12 -14.31
N ARG A 106 2.16 5.61 -15.10
CA ARG A 106 1.89 5.31 -16.50
C ARG A 106 0.86 4.17 -16.59
N PRO A 107 -0.16 4.29 -17.44
CA PRO A 107 -1.08 3.19 -17.69
C PRO A 107 -0.35 1.94 -18.19
N LEU A 108 -0.83 0.76 -17.81
CA LEU A 108 -0.30 -0.52 -18.27
C LEU A 108 -0.67 -0.77 -19.74
N HIS A 109 0.25 -1.31 -20.52
CA HIS A 109 -0.05 -1.86 -21.85
C HIS A 109 -0.56 -3.30 -21.79
N ILE A 110 -1.29 -3.74 -22.82
CA ILE A 110 -1.94 -5.07 -22.88
C ILE A 110 -1.00 -6.27 -22.63
N ASN A 111 0.29 -6.12 -22.97
CA ASN A 111 1.30 -7.16 -22.81
C ASN A 111 2.21 -6.94 -21.59
N GLU A 112 1.95 -5.92 -20.77
CA GLU A 112 2.71 -5.67 -19.55
C GLU A 112 1.99 -6.32 -18.35
N PRO A 113 2.70 -7.13 -17.54
CA PRO A 113 2.12 -7.60 -16.28
C PRO A 113 1.91 -6.40 -15.35
N PRO A 114 0.83 -6.38 -14.56
CA PRO A 114 0.64 -5.33 -13.57
C PRO A 114 1.79 -5.31 -12.57
N GLN A 115 2.35 -4.13 -12.33
CA GLN A 115 3.40 -3.94 -11.33
C GLN A 115 2.81 -4.14 -9.93
N TRP A 116 3.49 -4.91 -9.08
CA TRP A 116 2.98 -5.26 -7.76
C TRP A 116 2.66 -4.03 -6.89
N ARG A 117 3.47 -2.96 -6.95
CA ARG A 117 3.24 -1.73 -6.18
C ARG A 117 1.98 -0.99 -6.63
N MET A 118 1.67 -1.06 -7.92
CA MET A 118 0.45 -0.48 -8.46
C MET A 118 -0.78 -1.24 -7.95
N ALA A 119 -0.72 -2.58 -7.94
CA ALA A 119 -1.76 -3.42 -7.36
C ALA A 119 -1.92 -3.18 -5.85
N GLU A 120 -0.81 -3.10 -5.11
CA GLU A 120 -0.80 -2.77 -3.69
C GLU A 120 -1.46 -1.40 -3.43
N ALA A 121 -1.01 -0.35 -4.11
CA ALA A 121 -1.56 1.00 -3.94
C ALA A 121 -3.07 1.06 -4.24
N ALA A 122 -3.54 0.32 -5.24
CA ALA A 122 -4.97 0.22 -5.53
C ALA A 122 -5.75 -0.44 -4.37
N VAL A 123 -5.22 -1.52 -3.78
CA VAL A 123 -5.83 -2.20 -2.64
C VAL A 123 -5.80 -1.35 -1.36
N LEU A 124 -4.69 -0.67 -1.09
CA LEU A 124 -4.58 0.31 0.00
C LEU A 124 -5.64 1.42 -0.16
N SER A 125 -5.83 1.91 -1.39
CA SER A 125 -6.84 2.93 -1.69
C SER A 125 -8.26 2.41 -1.45
N LEU A 126 -8.57 1.19 -1.90
CA LEU A 126 -9.87 0.56 -1.66
C LEU A 126 -10.15 0.35 -0.17
N SER A 127 -9.11 0.07 0.62
CA SER A 127 -9.20 -0.05 2.07
C SER A 127 -9.47 1.29 2.75
N ALA A 128 -8.70 2.32 2.41
CA ALA A 128 -8.86 3.68 2.94
C ALA A 128 -10.25 4.27 2.62
N ARG A 129 -10.77 4.00 1.42
CA ARG A 129 -12.12 4.39 0.96
C ARG A 129 -13.26 3.90 1.87
N MET A 130 -13.04 2.90 2.72
CA MET A 130 -14.07 2.43 3.66
C MET A 130 -14.37 3.41 4.78
N HIS A 131 -13.48 4.39 5.05
CA HIS A 131 -13.55 5.28 6.21
C HIS A 131 -13.67 4.53 7.55
N ARG A 132 -13.02 3.36 7.62
CA ARG A 132 -13.07 2.40 8.72
C ARG A 132 -11.64 2.14 9.20
N PRO A 133 -11.18 2.78 10.29
CA PRO A 133 -9.81 2.61 10.79
C PRO A 133 -9.45 1.16 11.11
N ASP A 134 -10.43 0.37 11.57
CA ASP A 134 -10.27 -1.06 11.85
C ASP A 134 -10.06 -1.92 10.60
N LEU A 135 -10.39 -1.39 9.41
CA LEU A 135 -10.20 -2.02 8.11
C LEU A 135 -9.13 -1.33 7.27
N LEU A 136 -8.34 -0.43 7.87
CA LEU A 136 -7.28 0.26 7.15
C LEU A 136 -6.05 -0.65 7.00
N LEU A 137 -5.62 -0.84 5.77
CA LEU A 137 -4.40 -1.55 5.41
C LEU A 137 -3.21 -0.61 5.51
N PHE A 138 -2.08 -1.13 6.00
CA PHE A 138 -0.78 -0.48 5.99
C PHE A 138 0.10 -1.06 4.88
N PRO A 139 0.93 -0.23 4.22
CA PRO A 139 1.79 -0.67 3.11
C PRO A 139 2.88 -1.64 3.57
N ALA A 140 3.35 -2.48 2.64
CA ALA A 140 4.45 -3.40 2.89
C ALA A 140 5.81 -2.68 3.07
N SER A 141 6.58 -3.11 4.08
CA SER A 141 7.96 -2.66 4.27
C SER A 141 8.92 -3.36 3.28
N PRO A 142 9.88 -2.64 2.69
CA PRO A 142 10.90 -3.18 1.80
C PRO A 142 11.97 -4.02 2.51
N ARG A 143 12.11 -3.96 3.84
CA ARG A 143 13.03 -4.81 4.61
C ARG A 143 12.47 -5.14 5.98
N GLU A 144 12.48 -6.43 6.30
CA GLU A 144 12.21 -7.01 7.62
C GLU A 144 13.52 -7.10 8.43
N GLU A 145 13.77 -6.24 9.41
CA GLU A 145 14.88 -6.52 10.35
C GLU A 145 14.48 -6.57 11.83
N GLN A 146 13.19 -6.68 12.19
CA GLN A 146 12.79 -6.89 13.60
C GLN A 146 11.57 -7.78 13.88
N SER A 147 10.89 -8.36 12.89
CA SER A 147 9.83 -9.34 13.16
C SER A 147 10.42 -10.74 13.35
N ALA A 148 10.15 -11.36 14.50
CA ALA A 148 10.53 -12.74 14.79
C ALA A 148 9.84 -13.77 13.87
N ASN A 149 8.87 -13.34 13.05
CA ASN A 149 8.06 -14.23 12.21
C ASN A 149 8.17 -13.87 10.71
N GLN A 150 9.13 -14.51 10.03
CA GLN A 150 9.47 -14.35 8.61
C GLN A 150 8.32 -14.61 7.62
N GLN A 151 7.22 -15.24 8.04
CA GLN A 151 6.10 -15.57 7.15
C GLN A 151 5.12 -14.42 6.91
N LEU A 152 5.09 -13.41 7.80
CA LEU A 152 4.11 -12.31 7.78
C LEU A 152 4.57 -11.03 7.06
N ASN A 153 5.69 -11.13 6.37
CA ASN A 153 6.74 -10.16 6.67
C ASN A 153 7.06 -9.26 5.43
N HIS A 154 6.31 -9.45 4.35
CA HIS A 154 6.41 -8.68 3.11
C HIS A 154 5.07 -8.16 2.57
N ASP A 155 4.02 -8.24 3.37
CA ASP A 155 2.66 -8.10 2.87
C ASP A 155 2.04 -6.84 3.48
N SER A 156 1.27 -6.10 2.68
CA SER A 156 0.34 -5.12 3.23
C SER A 156 -0.52 -5.81 4.30
N TYR A 157 -0.80 -5.13 5.41
CA TYR A 157 -1.40 -5.77 6.58
C TYR A 157 -2.49 -4.92 7.20
N PHE A 158 -3.49 -5.58 7.78
CA PHE A 158 -4.38 -4.93 8.74
C PHE A 158 -3.70 -4.89 10.10
N TYR A 159 -3.92 -3.82 10.85
CA TYR A 159 -3.38 -3.68 12.20
C TYR A 159 -4.49 -3.86 13.23
N THR A 160 -4.40 -4.91 14.04
CA THR A 160 -5.38 -5.21 15.09
C THR A 160 -4.74 -5.06 16.47
N GLY A 161 -4.68 -3.83 16.97
CA GLY A 161 -4.19 -3.49 18.31
C GLY A 161 -2.68 -3.64 18.44
N ASN A 162 -2.18 -4.87 18.45
CA ASN A 162 -0.76 -5.23 18.51
C ASN A 162 -0.35 -6.25 17.44
N ASP A 163 -1.32 -6.85 16.75
CA ASP A 163 -1.07 -7.88 15.77
C ASP A 163 -1.16 -7.32 14.35
N LYS A 164 -0.25 -7.78 13.49
CA LYS A 164 -0.32 -7.56 12.04
C LYS A 164 -1.01 -8.76 11.42
N LEU A 165 -2.13 -8.52 10.73
CA LEU A 165 -2.81 -9.53 9.92
C LEU A 165 -2.41 -9.31 8.46
N PRO A 166 -1.44 -10.06 7.93
CA PRO A 166 -1.01 -9.87 6.55
C PRO A 166 -2.15 -10.22 5.60
N ILE A 167 -2.27 -9.45 4.52
CA ILE A 167 -3.29 -9.67 3.50
C ILE A 167 -2.97 -10.88 2.62
N GLN A 168 -1.72 -11.35 2.64
CA GLN A 168 -1.24 -12.50 1.92
C GLN A 168 -0.75 -13.54 2.93
N GLN A 169 -0.88 -14.82 2.57
CA GLN A 169 -0.12 -15.89 3.20
C GLN A 169 0.85 -16.40 2.15
N LYS A 170 2.15 -16.34 2.45
CA LYS A 170 3.17 -16.96 1.60
C LYS A 170 2.94 -18.47 1.59
N LEU A 171 2.33 -18.97 0.50
CA LEU A 171 2.03 -20.40 0.33
C LEU A 171 3.29 -21.25 0.16
N LEU A 172 4.44 -20.62 -0.13
CA LEU A 172 5.74 -21.26 -0.26
C LEU A 172 6.79 -20.50 0.58
N PRO A 173 7.64 -21.18 1.36
CA PRO A 173 8.80 -20.57 1.97
C PRO A 173 9.72 -20.02 0.87
N THR A 174 9.94 -18.72 0.87
CA THR A 174 10.78 -18.05 -0.13
C THR A 174 12.00 -17.42 0.54
N GLN A 175 13.17 -17.58 -0.08
CA GLN A 175 14.41 -16.93 0.32
C GLN A 175 14.61 -15.58 -0.38
N LYS A 176 13.69 -15.17 -1.28
CA LYS A 176 13.81 -13.91 -1.99
C LYS A 176 13.27 -12.77 -1.14
N VAL A 177 14.00 -11.65 -1.17
CA VAL A 177 13.63 -10.38 -0.51
C VAL A 177 12.35 -9.78 -1.12
N TYR A 178 12.03 -10.14 -2.37
CA TYR A 178 10.75 -9.87 -3.02
C TYR A 178 10.44 -11.05 -3.94
N ASP A 179 9.23 -11.58 -3.89
CA ASP A 179 8.70 -12.32 -5.03
C ASP A 179 7.85 -11.37 -5.88
N GLU A 180 8.06 -11.38 -7.19
CA GLU A 180 7.33 -10.55 -8.16
C GLU A 180 5.86 -10.96 -8.26
N CYS A 181 5.55 -12.19 -7.86
CA CYS A 181 4.20 -12.75 -7.83
C CYS A 181 3.84 -13.14 -6.39
N ILE A 182 3.49 -12.16 -5.56
CA ILE A 182 2.82 -12.41 -4.28
C ILE A 182 1.41 -11.85 -4.40
N THR A 183 0.45 -12.73 -4.08
CA THR A 183 -0.99 -12.65 -4.30
C THR A 183 -1.63 -11.53 -3.50
N VAL A 184 -1.43 -10.26 -3.88
CA VAL A 184 -2.18 -9.15 -3.27
C VAL A 184 -3.60 -9.40 -3.76
N LEU A 185 -4.47 -9.93 -2.89
CA LEU A 185 -5.90 -10.21 -3.13
C LEU A 185 -6.17 -10.45 -4.61
N THR A 186 -6.02 -11.67 -5.17
CA THR A 186 -6.05 -11.92 -6.64
C THR A 186 -6.99 -10.93 -7.36
N LEU A 187 -6.42 -9.80 -7.80
CA LEU A 187 -7.25 -8.62 -8.09
C LEU A 187 -8.12 -8.92 -9.29
N ASP A 188 -7.57 -9.70 -10.22
CA ASP A 188 -8.26 -10.13 -11.43
C ASP A 188 -9.56 -10.91 -11.14
N PRO A 189 -9.60 -12.00 -10.35
CA PRO A 189 -10.86 -12.63 -9.92
C PRO A 189 -11.90 -11.68 -9.31
N ILE A 190 -11.48 -10.78 -8.43
CA ILE A 190 -12.40 -9.85 -7.75
C ILE A 190 -12.93 -8.81 -8.74
N ILE A 191 -12.05 -8.23 -9.57
CA ILE A 191 -12.41 -7.30 -10.63
C ILE A 191 -13.33 -7.96 -11.66
N ASN A 192 -13.05 -9.20 -12.06
CA ASN A 192 -13.90 -9.97 -12.98
C ASN A 192 -15.31 -10.18 -12.40
N LYS A 193 -15.41 -10.51 -11.11
CA LYS A 193 -16.71 -10.64 -10.43
C LYS A 193 -17.45 -9.31 -10.36
N ALA A 194 -16.76 -8.23 -10.01
CA ALA A 194 -17.32 -6.89 -9.97
C ALA A 194 -17.84 -6.46 -11.35
N LEU A 195 -17.04 -6.60 -12.41
CA LEU A 195 -17.40 -6.26 -13.78
C LEU A 195 -18.60 -7.06 -14.29
N LYS A 196 -18.72 -8.34 -13.92
CA LYS A 196 -19.90 -9.16 -14.22
C LYS A 196 -21.16 -8.62 -13.54
N VAL A 197 -21.06 -8.18 -12.28
CA VAL A 197 -22.19 -7.64 -11.50
C VAL A 197 -22.60 -6.23 -11.94
N THR A 198 -21.66 -5.45 -12.48
CA THR A 198 -21.92 -4.09 -12.96
C THR A 198 -22.17 -4.00 -14.47
N GLY A 199 -22.02 -5.11 -15.21
CA GLY A 199 -22.31 -5.17 -16.65
C GLY A 199 -21.24 -4.53 -17.53
N GLY A 200 -19.98 -4.48 -17.08
CA GLY A 200 -18.97 -3.58 -17.64
C GLY A 200 -17.67 -4.20 -18.15
N GLY A 201 -17.55 -5.51 -18.39
CA GLY A 201 -16.22 -6.11 -18.60
C GLY A 201 -16.09 -7.33 -19.52
N GLU A 202 -16.98 -7.52 -20.48
CA GLU A 202 -16.71 -8.53 -21.52
C GLU A 202 -15.52 -8.09 -22.39
N GLY A 203 -14.55 -8.99 -22.58
CA GLY A 203 -13.41 -8.78 -23.49
C GLY A 203 -12.27 -7.88 -22.99
N LEU A 204 -12.32 -7.37 -21.75
CA LEU A 204 -11.23 -6.54 -21.22
C LEU A 204 -9.99 -7.37 -20.87
N SER A 205 -8.81 -6.86 -21.24
CA SER A 205 -7.53 -7.42 -20.80
C SER A 205 -7.28 -7.16 -19.31
N LEU A 206 -6.35 -7.87 -18.69
CA LEU A 206 -5.96 -7.61 -17.29
C LEU A 206 -5.44 -6.17 -17.10
N ALA A 207 -4.65 -5.66 -18.05
CA ALA A 207 -4.16 -4.30 -18.04
C ALA A 207 -5.31 -3.29 -18.05
N ASP A 208 -6.31 -3.47 -18.91
CA ASP A 208 -7.48 -2.57 -18.98
C ASP A 208 -8.31 -2.60 -17.70
N LYS A 209 -8.47 -3.77 -17.09
CA LYS A 209 -9.16 -3.93 -15.80
C LYS A 209 -8.46 -3.15 -14.68
N VAL A 210 -7.14 -3.28 -14.57
CA VAL A 210 -6.32 -2.59 -13.57
C VAL A 210 -6.30 -1.08 -13.84
N ASN A 211 -6.09 -0.67 -15.09
CA ASN A 211 -6.13 0.73 -15.49
C ASN A 211 -7.50 1.36 -15.17
N ARG A 212 -8.60 0.64 -15.42
CA ARG A 212 -9.95 1.10 -15.07
C ARG A 212 -10.09 1.31 -13.57
N LEU A 213 -9.70 0.34 -12.75
CA LEU A 213 -9.72 0.49 -11.27
C LEU A 213 -8.96 1.75 -10.82
N ILE A 214 -7.72 1.91 -11.27
CA ILE A 214 -6.87 3.04 -10.90
C ILE A 214 -7.50 4.36 -11.34
N THR A 215 -8.02 4.41 -12.58
CA THR A 215 -8.68 5.59 -13.12
C THR A 215 -9.88 5.99 -12.27
N LEU A 216 -10.72 5.04 -11.86
CA LEU A 216 -11.90 5.36 -11.05
C LEU A 216 -11.51 5.86 -9.64
N ILE A 217 -10.45 5.32 -9.03
CA ILE A 217 -9.91 5.84 -7.77
C ILE A 217 -9.42 7.29 -7.94
N ILE A 218 -8.66 7.56 -9.01
CA ILE A 218 -8.17 8.91 -9.32
C ILE A 218 -9.33 9.89 -9.52
N VAL A 219 -10.35 9.48 -10.29
CA VAL A 219 -11.53 10.31 -10.57
C VAL A 219 -12.27 10.63 -9.26
N GLU A 220 -12.57 9.65 -8.43
CA GLU A 220 -13.28 9.86 -7.16
C GLU A 220 -12.48 10.75 -6.19
N THR A 221 -11.19 10.48 -6.01
CA THR A 221 -10.31 11.28 -5.13
C THR A 221 -10.04 12.69 -5.64
N SER A 222 -10.19 12.95 -6.94
CA SER A 222 -10.13 14.30 -7.51
C SER A 222 -11.39 15.13 -7.28
N GLY A 223 -12.43 14.56 -6.65
CA GLY A 223 -13.74 15.20 -6.47
C GLY A 223 -14.65 15.13 -7.69
N SER A 224 -14.25 14.39 -8.73
CA SER A 224 -15.07 14.18 -9.92
C SER A 224 -16.16 13.14 -9.66
N SER A 225 -17.34 13.35 -10.22
CA SER A 225 -18.47 12.43 -10.05
C SER A 225 -18.28 11.16 -10.87
N LEU A 226 -18.38 10.00 -10.21
CA LEU A 226 -18.46 8.70 -10.87
C LEU A 226 -19.87 8.43 -11.39
N GLN A 227 -19.98 7.74 -12.52
CA GLN A 227 -21.25 7.20 -12.98
C GLN A 227 -21.77 6.14 -11.98
N PRO A 228 -23.10 5.89 -11.92
CA PRO A 228 -23.66 4.94 -10.95
C PRO A 228 -23.08 3.53 -11.03
N ASP A 229 -22.76 3.04 -12.23
CA ASP A 229 -22.14 1.73 -12.46
C ASP A 229 -20.67 1.70 -12.05
N GLU A 230 -19.93 2.79 -12.29
CA GLU A 230 -18.55 2.99 -11.84
C GLU A 230 -18.44 3.02 -10.32
N LYS A 231 -19.36 3.76 -9.67
CA LYS A 231 -19.46 3.78 -8.22
C LYS A 231 -19.79 2.41 -7.66
N LYS A 232 -20.78 1.72 -8.24
CA LYS A 232 -21.15 0.34 -7.86
C LYS A 232 -19.96 -0.63 -8.01
N PHE A 233 -19.14 -0.44 -9.04
CA PHE A 233 -17.94 -1.24 -9.26
C PHE A 233 -16.92 -1.02 -8.14
N LEU A 234 -16.59 0.24 -7.82
CA LEU A 234 -15.69 0.53 -6.70
C LEU A 234 -16.24 0.07 -5.35
N ASP A 235 -17.53 0.29 -5.08
CA ASP A 235 -18.18 -0.16 -3.84
C ASP A 235 -18.09 -1.69 -3.67
N PHE A 236 -18.24 -2.45 -4.77
CA PHE A 236 -18.08 -3.89 -4.75
C PHE A 236 -16.64 -4.31 -4.40
N LEU A 237 -15.65 -3.66 -5.00
CA LEU A 237 -14.24 -3.95 -4.73
C LEU A 237 -13.86 -3.59 -3.29
N THR A 238 -14.29 -2.43 -2.80
CA THR A 238 -14.12 -2.00 -1.40
C THR A 238 -14.72 -3.03 -0.44
N THR A 239 -15.93 -3.52 -0.72
CA THR A 239 -16.58 -4.56 0.11
C THR A 239 -15.82 -5.88 0.08
N ALA A 240 -15.22 -6.25 -1.05
CA ALA A 240 -14.41 -7.46 -1.15
C ALA A 240 -13.15 -7.40 -0.28
N VAL A 241 -12.50 -6.23 -0.16
CA VAL A 241 -11.38 -6.03 0.77
C VAL A 241 -11.83 -6.20 2.22
N ALA A 242 -13.01 -5.65 2.58
CA ALA A 242 -13.59 -5.83 3.91
C ALA A 242 -13.93 -7.30 4.22
N ALA A 243 -14.48 -8.02 3.24
CA ALA A 243 -14.82 -9.44 3.37
C ALA A 243 -13.57 -10.28 3.63
N HIS A 244 -12.46 -9.98 2.95
CA HIS A 244 -11.18 -10.65 3.18
C HIS A 244 -10.65 -10.43 4.60
N HIS A 245 -10.73 -9.20 5.14
CA HIS A 245 -10.41 -8.96 6.54
C HIS A 245 -11.28 -9.80 7.50
N ALA A 246 -12.58 -9.92 7.22
CA ALA A 246 -13.48 -10.74 8.01
C ALA A 246 -13.09 -12.22 7.96
N GLU A 247 -12.67 -12.73 6.80
CA GLU A 247 -12.14 -14.10 6.66
C GLU A 247 -10.86 -14.29 7.50
N LEU A 248 -9.90 -13.37 7.42
CA LEU A 248 -8.65 -13.41 8.19
C LEU A 248 -8.88 -13.41 9.71
N THR A 249 -9.92 -12.71 10.17
CA THR A 249 -10.29 -12.62 11.59
C THR A 249 -11.23 -13.73 12.06
N GLY A 250 -11.55 -14.71 11.20
CA GLY A 250 -12.49 -15.80 11.51
C GLY A 250 -13.96 -15.36 11.61
N ARG A 251 -14.30 -14.13 11.19
CA ARG A 251 -15.64 -13.52 11.18
C ARG A 251 -16.35 -13.61 9.82
N GLY A 252 -15.74 -14.25 8.81
CA GLY A 252 -16.15 -14.23 7.40
C GLY A 252 -17.60 -14.68 7.09
N ARG A 253 -18.31 -15.32 8.02
CA ARG A 253 -19.72 -15.72 7.81
C ARG A 253 -20.77 -14.65 8.12
N GLN A 254 -20.40 -13.50 8.70
CA GLN A 254 -21.38 -12.49 9.14
C GLN A 254 -21.53 -11.26 8.23
N LEU A 255 -20.58 -10.97 7.32
CA LEU A 255 -20.58 -9.74 6.52
C LEU A 255 -21.18 -9.86 5.11
N LEU A 256 -21.48 -11.07 4.62
CA LEU A 256 -22.11 -11.30 3.31
C LEU A 256 -23.64 -11.44 3.38
N ALA A 257 -24.24 -11.09 4.53
CA ALA A 257 -25.67 -11.24 4.80
C ALA A 257 -26.39 -9.90 5.12
N ALA A 258 -25.72 -8.77 4.91
CA ALA A 258 -26.29 -7.42 4.97
C ALA A 258 -26.13 -6.74 3.61
#